data_AF-A0A655A1H0-F1
#
_entry.id   AF-A0A655A1H0-F1
#
_cell.length_a   1.000
_cell.length_b   1.000
_cell.length_c   1.000
_cell.angle_alpha   90.00
_cell.angle_beta   90.00
_cell.angle_gamma   90.00
#
_symmetry.space_group_name_H-M   'P 1'
#
loop_
_entity.id
_entity.type
_entity.pdbx_description
1 polymer ?
#
loop_
_entity_poly.entity_id
_entity_poly.type
_entity_poly.pdbx_seq_one_letter_code
_entity_poly.pdbx_strand_id
1 'polypeptide(L)'
;MTDRVVYRSLMADNLRWDALQLRDGDIIISAPSKSGLTWTQRLVSLLVFDGPDLPGPLSTVSPWLDQTIRPIEEVVATLDAQQHRRFIKTHTPLDGLVLDDRVSYICVGRDPRDAAVSMLYQSANMNEDRMRILHEAVVPFHERIAPRLRNSVMRAARPRSSGIGWRGRIRLPLA
;
A
#
# COMPACT_ATOMS: atom_id res chain seq x y z
N MET A 1 19.47 18.08 -4.31
CA MET A 1 18.43 17.32 -3.58
C MET A 1 17.14 17.55 -4.34
N THR A 2 16.65 16.53 -5.05
CA THR A 2 15.37 16.61 -5.74
C THR A 2 14.29 16.69 -4.67
N ASP A 3 13.46 17.72 -4.70
CA ASP A 3 12.42 17.96 -3.70
C ASP A 3 11.31 16.92 -3.92
N ARG A 4 11.41 15.76 -3.25
CA ARG A 4 10.41 14.69 -3.37
C ARG A 4 9.20 14.99 -2.49
N VAL A 5 8.01 14.63 -2.98
CA VAL A 5 6.77 14.81 -2.23
C VAL A 5 6.76 13.86 -1.03
N VAL A 6 6.42 14.37 0.17
CA VAL A 6 6.35 13.56 1.38
C VAL A 6 4.99 12.86 1.49
N TYR A 7 5.01 11.53 1.49
CA TYR A 7 3.84 10.67 1.66
C TYR A 7 3.95 9.91 2.97
N ARG A 8 3.05 10.21 3.90
CA ARG A 8 2.98 9.54 5.19
C ARG A 8 1.55 9.21 5.59
N SER A 9 1.38 8.04 6.18
CA SER A 9 0.11 7.49 6.66
C SER A 9 0.38 6.56 7.84
N LEU A 10 -0.69 6.01 8.45
CA LEU A 10 -0.53 4.98 9.48
C LEU A 10 0.25 3.75 9.01
N MET A 11 0.22 3.43 7.70
CA MET A 11 0.83 2.21 7.18
C MET A 11 2.17 2.43 6.48
N ALA A 12 2.51 3.68 6.11
CA ALA A 12 3.70 3.94 5.33
C ALA A 12 4.27 5.34 5.53
N ASP A 13 5.60 5.45 5.43
CA ASP A 13 6.36 6.69 5.42
C ASP A 13 7.47 6.60 4.35
N ASN A 14 7.36 7.41 3.30
CA ASN A 14 8.32 7.36 2.19
C ASN A 14 9.71 7.88 2.54
N LEU A 15 9.89 8.60 3.64
CA LEU A 15 11.23 9.03 4.08
C LEU A 15 12.11 7.84 4.50
N ARG A 16 11.50 6.69 4.81
CA ARG A 16 12.22 5.43 5.08
C ARG A 16 13.09 4.96 3.92
N TRP A 17 12.86 5.45 2.69
CA TRP A 17 13.73 5.18 1.55
C TRP A 17 15.16 5.71 1.75
N ASP A 18 15.37 6.69 2.63
CA ASP A 18 16.72 7.24 2.93
C ASP A 18 17.61 6.25 3.67
N ALA A 19 17.02 5.25 4.32
CA ALA A 19 17.76 4.24 5.07
C ALA A 19 18.39 3.17 4.14
N LEU A 20 17.90 3.04 2.91
CA LEU A 20 18.37 2.01 1.98
C LEU A 20 19.31 2.61 0.92
N GLN A 21 20.51 2.05 0.82
CA GLN A 21 21.40 2.31 -0.31
C GLN A 21 20.99 1.43 -1.49
N LEU A 22 20.62 2.06 -2.61
CA LEU A 22 20.26 1.36 -3.84
C LEU A 22 21.50 0.78 -4.53
N ARG A 23 21.34 -0.45 -5.03
CA ARG A 23 22.33 -1.17 -5.83
C ARG A 23 22.02 -1.03 -7.30
N ASP A 24 23.06 -1.15 -8.11
CA ASP A 24 22.89 -1.27 -9.55
C ASP A 24 21.95 -2.44 -9.89
N GLY A 25 20.98 -2.16 -10.76
CA GLY A 25 19.98 -3.13 -11.16
C GLY A 25 18.84 -3.36 -10.17
N ASP A 26 18.74 -2.70 -9.02
CA ASP A 26 17.55 -2.87 -8.16
C ASP A 26 16.25 -2.61 -8.96
N ILE A 27 15.18 -3.33 -8.59
CA ILE A 27 13.85 -3.17 -9.21
C ILE A 27 12.90 -2.63 -8.15
N ILE A 28 12.31 -1.46 -8.39
CA ILE A 28 11.33 -0.85 -7.49
C ILE A 28 9.95 -1.02 -8.12
N ILE A 29 9.08 -1.76 -7.46
CA ILE A 29 7.69 -1.97 -7.87
C ILE A 29 6.83 -0.98 -7.08
N SER A 30 6.46 0.12 -7.73
CA SER A 30 5.60 1.17 -7.17
C SER A 30 4.21 1.04 -7.76
N ALA A 31 3.19 0.83 -6.94
CA ALA A 31 1.82 0.86 -7.45
C ALA A 31 0.87 1.36 -6.36
N PRO A 32 -0.22 2.08 -6.70
CA PRO A 32 -1.27 2.36 -5.74
C PRO A 32 -1.79 1.05 -5.12
N SER A 33 -2.19 1.10 -3.85
CA SER A 33 -2.71 -0.08 -3.16
C SER A 33 -3.85 -0.72 -3.95
N LYS A 34 -3.87 -2.07 -3.95
CA LYS A 34 -4.83 -2.93 -4.67
C LYS A 34 -4.72 -2.94 -6.20
N SER A 35 -3.65 -2.39 -6.76
CA SER A 35 -3.41 -2.36 -8.21
C SER A 35 -2.53 -3.50 -8.74
N GLY A 36 -2.55 -4.67 -8.08
CA GLY A 36 -1.86 -5.87 -8.59
C GLY A 36 -0.40 -6.03 -8.14
N LEU A 37 0.06 -5.28 -7.15
CA LEU A 37 1.47 -5.30 -6.74
C LEU A 37 2.01 -6.71 -6.39
N THR A 38 1.26 -7.53 -5.64
CA THR A 38 1.67 -8.92 -5.33
C THR A 38 1.81 -9.79 -6.58
N TRP A 39 0.96 -9.58 -7.59
CA TRP A 39 1.06 -10.30 -8.85
C TRP A 39 2.33 -9.88 -9.61
N THR A 40 2.62 -8.58 -9.65
CA THR A 40 3.85 -8.04 -10.26
C THR A 40 5.11 -8.49 -9.54
N GLN A 41 5.13 -8.52 -8.20
CA GLN A 41 6.24 -9.09 -7.43
C GLN A 41 6.49 -10.55 -7.83
N ARG A 42 5.43 -11.33 -8.08
CA ARG A 42 5.57 -12.71 -8.54
C ARG A 42 6.10 -12.80 -9.96
N LEU A 43 5.58 -12.02 -10.90
CA LEU A 43 6.12 -11.97 -12.27
C LEU A 43 7.61 -11.61 -12.29
N VAL A 44 8.01 -10.58 -11.53
CA VAL A 44 9.42 -10.20 -11.39
C VAL A 44 10.24 -11.34 -10.77
N SER A 45 9.72 -12.00 -9.73
CA SER A 45 10.45 -13.12 -9.12
C SER A 45 10.66 -14.30 -10.06
N LEU A 46 9.71 -14.60 -10.96
CA LEU A 46 9.87 -15.66 -11.97
C LEU A 46 11.06 -15.38 -12.88
N LEU A 47 11.26 -14.11 -13.25
CA LEU A 47 12.37 -13.68 -14.10
C LEU A 47 13.70 -13.63 -13.35
N VAL A 48 13.69 -13.22 -12.08
CA VAL A 48 14.91 -13.13 -11.26
C VAL A 48 15.44 -14.50 -10.86
N PHE A 49 14.56 -15.47 -10.59
CA PHE A 49 14.95 -16.81 -10.13
C PHE A 49 14.87 -17.89 -11.21
N ASP A 50 14.48 -17.54 -12.43
CA ASP A 50 14.29 -18.48 -13.55
C ASP A 50 13.39 -19.67 -13.18
N GLY A 51 12.25 -19.39 -12.53
CA GLY A 51 11.36 -20.44 -12.04
C GLY A 51 10.37 -20.00 -10.97
N PRO A 52 9.43 -20.89 -10.58
CA PRO A 52 8.37 -20.59 -9.63
C PRO A 52 8.83 -20.52 -8.17
N ASP A 53 9.98 -21.09 -7.85
CA ASP A 53 10.42 -21.25 -6.47
C ASP A 53 10.95 -19.93 -5.89
N LEU A 54 10.64 -19.69 -4.61
CA LEU A 54 11.18 -18.57 -3.86
C LEU A 54 12.13 -19.08 -2.78
N PRO A 55 13.23 -18.37 -2.50
CA PRO A 55 14.13 -18.70 -1.40
C PRO A 55 13.49 -18.46 -0.01
N GLY A 56 12.26 -17.91 0.05
CA GLY A 56 11.53 -17.68 1.29
C GLY A 56 10.19 -16.98 1.05
N PRO A 57 9.49 -16.55 2.12
CA PRO A 57 8.24 -15.82 2.00
C PRO A 57 8.39 -14.56 1.14
N LEU A 58 7.40 -14.27 0.29
CA LEU A 58 7.45 -13.12 -0.63
C LEU A 58 7.67 -11.78 0.10
N SER A 59 7.15 -11.63 1.32
CA SER A 59 7.33 -10.44 2.17
C SER A 59 8.76 -10.25 2.70
N THR A 60 9.59 -11.29 2.62
CA THR A 60 11.02 -11.27 2.98
C THR A 60 11.87 -11.12 1.72
N VAL A 61 11.51 -11.81 0.64
CA VAL A 61 12.21 -11.71 -0.65
C VAL A 61 11.99 -10.35 -1.31
N SER A 62 10.78 -9.80 -1.20
CA SER A 62 10.38 -8.49 -1.74
C SER A 62 9.60 -7.70 -0.69
N PRO A 63 10.31 -7.12 0.30
CA PRO A 63 9.68 -6.42 1.40
C PRO A 63 9.07 -5.09 0.95
N TRP A 64 8.05 -4.65 1.69
CA TRP A 64 7.52 -3.28 1.59
C TRP A 64 8.41 -2.36 2.43
N LEU A 65 9.30 -1.60 1.76
CA LEU A 65 10.36 -0.85 2.43
C LEU A 65 9.83 0.27 3.35
N ASP A 66 8.90 1.06 2.82
CA ASP A 66 8.31 2.21 3.49
C ASP A 66 7.19 1.84 4.48
N GLN A 67 6.94 0.55 4.76
CA GLN A 67 5.89 0.11 5.68
C GLN A 67 6.25 0.33 7.16
N THR A 68 5.37 0.98 7.91
CA THR A 68 5.63 1.44 9.28
C THR A 68 5.29 0.44 10.39
N ILE A 69 5.12 -0.86 10.08
CA ILE A 69 4.86 -1.91 11.09
C ILE A 69 6.05 -2.86 11.30
N ARG A 70 7.15 -2.65 10.56
CA ARG A 70 8.41 -3.36 10.72
C ARG A 70 9.53 -2.34 10.95
N PRO A 71 10.48 -2.57 11.87
CA PRO A 71 11.66 -1.72 12.02
C PRO A 71 12.39 -1.58 10.67
N ILE A 72 12.80 -0.37 10.32
CA ILE A 72 13.40 -0.11 9.00
C ILE A 72 14.76 -0.80 8.90
N GLU A 73 15.50 -0.88 10.00
CA GLU A 73 16.80 -1.52 10.13
C GLU A 73 16.72 -3.01 9.81
N GLU A 74 15.67 -3.70 10.26
CA GLU A 74 15.44 -5.11 9.93
C GLU A 74 15.12 -5.33 8.44
N VAL A 75 14.35 -4.41 7.85
CA VAL A 75 14.02 -4.47 6.43
C VAL A 75 15.26 -4.21 5.57
N VAL A 76 16.07 -3.21 5.93
CA VAL A 76 17.34 -2.90 5.26
C VAL A 76 18.32 -4.05 5.40
N ALA A 77 18.51 -4.61 6.61
CA ALA A 77 19.38 -5.77 6.82
C ALA A 77 18.93 -6.99 5.99
N THR A 78 17.61 -7.22 5.88
CA THR A 78 17.05 -8.27 5.02
C THR A 78 17.42 -8.04 3.56
N LEU A 79 17.22 -6.81 3.05
CA LEU A 79 17.56 -6.44 1.67
C LEU A 79 19.06 -6.48 1.42
N ASP A 80 19.88 -6.15 2.41
CA ASP A 80 21.32 -6.12 2.26
C ASP A 80 21.94 -7.52 2.24
N ALA A 81 21.33 -8.47 2.94
CA ALA A 81 21.74 -9.87 2.90
C ALA A 81 21.42 -10.57 1.56
N GLN A 82 20.48 -10.04 0.76
CA GLN A 82 20.11 -10.65 -0.52
C GLN A 82 21.26 -10.62 -1.53
N GLN A 83 21.53 -11.77 -2.13
CA GLN A 83 22.55 -11.96 -3.17
C GLN A 83 21.97 -11.97 -4.60
N HIS A 84 20.66 -12.15 -4.74
CA HIS A 84 19.97 -12.01 -6.02
C HIS A 84 19.70 -10.54 -6.33
N ARG A 85 19.36 -10.25 -7.59
CA ARG A 85 18.85 -8.92 -8.00
C ARG A 85 17.63 -8.57 -7.13
N ARG A 86 17.68 -7.47 -6.37
CA ARG A 86 16.61 -7.13 -5.43
C ARG A 86 15.41 -6.57 -6.17
N PHE A 87 14.22 -6.92 -5.69
CA PHE A 87 12.98 -6.33 -6.15
C PHE A 87 12.15 -5.91 -4.95
N ILE A 88 11.83 -4.62 -4.85
CA ILE A 88 11.39 -3.95 -3.63
C ILE A 88 9.99 -3.38 -3.87
N LYS A 89 9.10 -3.60 -2.90
CA LYS A 89 7.72 -3.15 -2.98
C LYS A 89 7.57 -1.76 -2.35
N THR A 90 6.74 -0.92 -2.97
CA THR A 90 6.19 0.29 -2.34
C THR A 90 4.82 0.69 -2.90
N HIS A 91 4.05 1.42 -2.09
CA HIS A 91 2.85 2.12 -2.53
C HIS A 91 3.06 3.63 -2.70
N THR A 92 4.28 4.12 -2.47
CA THR A 92 4.67 5.51 -2.68
C THR A 92 4.74 5.82 -4.18
N PRO A 93 4.05 6.88 -4.67
CA PRO A 93 4.15 7.31 -6.06
C PRO A 93 5.57 7.77 -6.44
N LEU A 94 5.88 7.80 -7.74
CA LEU A 94 7.25 8.02 -8.22
C LEU A 94 7.86 9.37 -7.79
N ASP A 95 7.05 10.42 -7.67
CA ASP A 95 7.46 11.75 -7.18
C ASP A 95 7.78 11.79 -5.66
N GLY A 96 7.45 10.72 -4.94
CA GLY A 96 7.83 10.49 -3.55
C GLY A 96 9.05 9.57 -3.38
N LEU A 97 9.66 9.09 -4.46
CA LEU A 97 10.83 8.21 -4.41
C LEU A 97 12.12 8.98 -4.72
N VAL A 98 13.25 8.43 -4.27
CA VAL A 98 14.56 8.83 -4.79
C VAL A 98 14.71 8.19 -6.16
N LEU A 99 14.96 9.00 -7.19
CA LEU A 99 15.21 8.53 -8.55
C LEU A 99 16.70 8.24 -8.73
N ASP A 100 17.02 7.06 -9.25
CA ASP A 100 18.37 6.60 -9.55
C ASP A 100 18.37 5.92 -10.93
N ASP A 101 19.20 6.40 -11.85
CA ASP A 101 19.23 5.89 -13.23
C ASP A 101 19.76 4.45 -13.33
N ARG A 102 20.38 3.93 -12.25
CA ARG A 102 20.88 2.55 -12.17
C ARG A 102 19.79 1.54 -11.83
N VAL A 103 18.59 1.98 -11.43
CA VAL A 103 17.50 1.09 -10.99
C VAL A 103 16.32 1.14 -11.96
N SER A 104 15.49 0.10 -11.92
CA SER A 104 14.29 -0.01 -12.75
C SER A 104 13.04 0.25 -11.92
N TYR A 105 12.18 1.18 -12.35
CA TYR A 105 10.89 1.46 -11.71
C TYR A 105 9.75 0.82 -12.52
N ILE A 106 8.97 -0.05 -11.88
CA ILE A 106 7.79 -0.67 -12.48
C ILE A 106 6.54 -0.09 -11.81
N CYS A 107 5.70 0.56 -12.62
CA CYS A 107 4.40 1.08 -12.19
C CYS A 107 3.24 0.23 -12.71
N VAL A 108 2.21 0.03 -11.88
CA VAL A 108 1.01 -0.73 -12.25
C VAL A 108 -0.24 0.04 -11.88
N GLY A 109 -1.15 0.18 -12.85
CA GLY A 109 -2.44 0.81 -12.69
C GLY A 109 -3.57 -0.21 -12.64
N ARG A 110 -4.66 0.15 -11.96
CA ARG A 110 -5.94 -0.55 -11.99
C ARG A 110 -7.06 0.49 -12.03
N ASP A 111 -8.20 0.14 -12.62
CA ASP A 111 -9.39 0.97 -12.52
C ASP A 111 -9.66 1.32 -11.04
N PRO A 112 -9.80 2.62 -10.70
CA PRO A 112 -9.90 3.04 -9.30
C PRO A 112 -11.16 2.50 -8.61
N ARG A 113 -12.23 2.17 -9.36
CA ARG A 113 -13.45 1.59 -8.80
C ARG A 113 -13.19 0.16 -8.33
N ASP A 114 -12.48 -0.63 -9.12
CA ASP A 114 -12.10 -1.99 -8.77
C ASP A 114 -11.07 -2.03 -7.64
N ALA A 115 -10.12 -1.08 -7.65
CA ALA A 115 -9.16 -0.92 -6.56
C ALA A 115 -9.88 -0.59 -5.25
N ALA A 116 -10.90 0.29 -5.28
CA ALA A 116 -11.69 0.65 -4.11
C ALA A 116 -12.49 -0.55 -3.54
N VAL A 117 -13.14 -1.34 -4.40
CA VAL A 117 -13.84 -2.57 -3.97
C VAL A 117 -12.84 -3.54 -3.34
N SER A 118 -11.68 -3.75 -3.96
CA SER A 118 -10.64 -4.61 -3.40
C SER A 118 -10.08 -4.09 -2.06
N MET A 119 -10.02 -2.77 -1.88
CA MET A 119 -9.60 -2.14 -0.63
C MET A 119 -10.63 -2.39 0.46
N LEU A 120 -11.92 -2.23 0.16
CA LEU A 120 -13.01 -2.49 1.10
C LEU A 120 -12.91 -3.90 1.71
N TYR A 121 -12.72 -4.92 0.87
CA TYR A 121 -12.55 -6.30 1.35
C TYR A 121 -11.25 -6.51 2.11
N GLN A 122 -10.15 -5.85 1.73
CA GLN A 122 -8.91 -5.93 2.52
C GLN A 122 -9.10 -5.31 3.91
N SER A 123 -9.70 -4.13 3.99
CA SER A 123 -9.96 -3.45 5.25
C SER A 123 -10.83 -4.30 6.17
N ALA A 124 -11.88 -4.94 5.63
CA ALA A 124 -12.73 -5.85 6.40
C ALA A 124 -11.99 -7.09 6.95
N ASN A 125 -10.92 -7.53 6.27
CA ASN A 125 -10.10 -8.67 6.69
C ASN A 125 -8.88 -8.27 7.55
N MET A 126 -8.65 -6.97 7.77
CA MET A 126 -7.47 -6.49 8.47
C MET A 126 -7.76 -6.35 9.96
N ASN A 127 -6.85 -6.85 10.80
CA ASN A 127 -6.90 -6.62 12.24
C ASN A 127 -6.28 -5.25 12.57
N GLU A 128 -7.13 -4.22 12.62
CA GLU A 128 -6.70 -2.83 12.84
C GLU A 128 -5.97 -2.63 14.17
N ASP A 129 -6.40 -3.30 15.23
CA ASP A 129 -5.76 -3.18 16.55
C ASP A 129 -4.36 -3.77 16.54
N ARG A 130 -4.19 -4.93 15.91
CA ARG A 130 -2.85 -5.53 15.72
C ARG A 130 -1.96 -4.60 14.90
N MET A 131 -2.49 -4.00 13.83
CA MET A 131 -1.74 -3.07 12.99
C MET A 131 -1.29 -1.83 13.77
N ARG A 132 -2.17 -1.30 14.63
CA ARG A 132 -1.86 -0.18 15.51
C ARG A 132 -0.76 -0.54 16.51
N ILE A 133 -0.88 -1.67 17.21
CA ILE A 133 0.13 -2.14 18.16
C ILE A 133 1.51 -2.26 17.48
N LEU A 134 1.56 -2.88 16.30
CA LEU A 134 2.81 -3.02 15.55
C LEU A 134 3.37 -1.67 15.09
N HIS A 135 2.52 -0.76 14.61
CA HIS A 135 2.93 0.58 14.22
C HIS A 135 3.52 1.35 15.41
N GLU A 136 2.86 1.30 16.56
CA GLU A 136 3.30 2.00 17.76
C GLU A 136 4.60 1.43 18.33
N ALA A 137 4.84 0.13 18.16
CA ALA A 137 6.10 -0.49 18.53
C ALA A 137 7.28 -0.03 17.64
N VAL A 138 7.00 0.41 16.41
CA VAL A 138 8.03 0.76 15.41
C VAL A 138 8.24 2.27 15.29
N VAL A 139 7.17 3.06 15.35
CA VAL A 139 7.21 4.51 15.11
C VAL A 139 7.14 5.26 16.45
N PRO A 140 8.16 6.06 16.81
CA PRO A 140 8.16 6.89 18.01
C PRO A 140 6.96 7.83 18.07
N PHE A 141 6.41 8.07 19.26
CA PHE A 141 5.20 8.87 19.45
C PHE A 141 5.23 10.24 18.74
N HIS A 142 6.37 10.93 18.77
CA HIS A 142 6.53 12.26 18.18
C HIS A 142 6.59 12.26 16.63
N GLU A 143 6.80 11.09 16.01
CA GLU A 143 6.80 10.89 14.56
C GLU A 143 5.47 10.36 14.04
N ARG A 144 4.59 9.87 14.94
CA ARG A 144 3.29 9.33 14.57
C ARG A 144 2.39 10.44 14.01
N ILE A 145 1.86 10.21 12.82
CA ILE A 145 0.80 11.08 12.29
C ILE A 145 -0.46 10.83 13.10
N ALA A 146 -0.95 11.89 13.76
CA ALA A 146 -2.27 11.85 14.38
C ALA A 146 -3.30 11.46 13.30
N PRO A 147 -4.18 10.47 13.56
CA PRO A 147 -5.27 10.21 12.64
C PRO A 147 -5.97 11.55 12.36
N ARG A 148 -6.13 11.93 11.09
CA ARG A 148 -7.10 12.97 10.79
C ARG A 148 -8.43 12.39 11.24
N LEU A 149 -8.91 12.81 12.41
CA LEU A 149 -10.28 12.59 12.84
C LEU A 149 -11.14 13.28 11.78
N ARG A 150 -11.47 12.55 10.70
CA ARG A 150 -12.64 12.92 9.91
C ARG A 150 -13.78 12.77 10.90
N ASN A 151 -14.39 13.89 11.24
CA ASN A 151 -15.78 13.94 11.67
C ASN A 151 -16.66 13.34 10.56
N SER A 152 -16.57 12.03 10.33
CA SER A 152 -17.59 11.25 9.65
C SER A 152 -18.57 10.85 10.72
N VAL A 153 -19.36 11.84 11.10
CA VAL A 153 -20.69 11.65 11.62
C VAL A 153 -21.44 10.73 10.63
N MET A 154 -21.41 9.42 10.87
CA MET A 154 -22.58 8.59 10.56
C MET A 154 -23.67 9.06 11.52
N ARG A 155 -24.30 10.19 11.20
CA ARG A 155 -25.66 10.46 11.65
C ARG A 155 -26.47 9.37 10.98
N ALA A 156 -26.77 8.32 11.74
CA ALA A 156 -27.92 7.49 11.46
C ALA A 156 -29.09 8.45 11.26
N ALA A 157 -29.57 8.58 10.02
CA ALA A 157 -30.76 9.32 9.73
C ALA A 157 -31.90 8.61 10.48
N ARG A 158 -32.31 9.15 11.64
CA ARG A 158 -33.58 8.79 12.25
C ARG A 158 -34.66 9.16 11.22
N PRO A 159 -35.53 8.25 10.79
CA PRO A 159 -36.63 8.62 9.91
C PRO A 159 -37.53 9.59 10.67
N ARG A 160 -37.63 10.84 10.18
CA ARG A 160 -38.72 11.73 10.59
C ARG A 160 -39.98 11.21 9.93
N SER A 161 -40.86 10.61 10.72
CA SER A 161 -42.25 10.37 10.34
C SER A 161 -42.98 11.71 10.27
N SER A 162 -43.13 12.24 9.07
CA SER A 162 -44.14 13.27 8.78
C SER A 162 -44.48 13.15 7.30
N GLY A 163 -45.70 12.69 7.04
CA GLY A 163 -46.19 12.37 5.72
C GLY A 163 -46.22 13.58 4.79
N ILE A 164 -46.00 13.30 3.51
CA ILE A 164 -46.57 13.99 2.35
C ILE A 164 -46.56 12.95 1.24
N GLY A 165 -47.75 12.64 0.73
CA GLY A 165 -47.96 11.63 -0.28
C GLY A 165 -47.45 12.08 -1.65
N TRP A 166 -46.93 11.13 -2.42
CA TRP A 166 -46.78 11.24 -3.86
C TRP A 166 -47.34 9.98 -4.50
N ARG A 167 -48.48 10.11 -5.18
CA ARG A 167 -49.03 9.11 -6.09
C ARG A 167 -48.21 9.15 -7.37
N GLY A 168 -47.44 8.10 -7.64
CA GLY A 168 -46.73 7.89 -8.90
C GLY A 168 -46.87 6.43 -9.33
N ARG A 169 -47.79 6.18 -10.26
CA ARG A 169 -48.12 4.84 -10.79
C ARG A 169 -47.12 4.52 -11.91
N ILE A 170 -46.26 3.51 -11.71
CA ILE A 170 -45.44 2.96 -12.80
C ILE A 170 -46.09 1.65 -13.26
N ARG A 171 -46.56 1.62 -14.51
CA ARG A 171 -46.96 0.40 -15.22
C ARG A 171 -45.69 -0.25 -15.77
N LEU A 172 -45.51 -1.53 -15.48
CA LEU A 172 -44.56 -2.39 -16.21
C LEU A 172 -45.28 -2.99 -17.42
N PRO A 173 -44.69 -3.01 -18.62
CA PRO A 173 -45.17 -3.83 -19.72
C PRO A 173 -44.69 -5.27 -19.53
N LEU A 174 -45.62 -6.22 -19.65
CA LEU A 174 -45.35 -7.64 -19.83
C LEU A 174 -44.96 -7.89 -21.30
N ALA A 175 -43.87 -8.62 -21.49
CA ALA A 175 -43.66 -9.56 -22.60
C ALA A 175 -42.79 -10.70 -22.06
#